data_AF-A0A0M2KA79-F1
#
_entry.id   AF-A0A0M2KA79-F1
#
_cell.length_a   1.000
_cell.length_b   1.000
_cell.length_c   1.000
_cell.angle_alpha   90.00
_cell.angle_beta   90.00
_cell.angle_gamma   90.00
#
_symmetry.space_group_name_H-M   'P 1'
#
loop_
_entity.id
_entity.type
_entity.pdbx_description
1 polymer ?
#
loop_
_entity_poly.entity_id
_entity_poly.type
_entity_poly.pdbx_seq_one_letter_code
_entity_poly.pdbx_strand_id
1 'polypeptide(L)'
;MTISVVRGLGASCLLGMTLLTALPAQAAEKDELASAQRMLIQVQAALERARVAAVQADPSERGRFFFDYARATADLKTINAGIDRYLEPSRAQPRDGSAVAGNYRRERP
;
A
#
# COMPACT_ATOMS: atom_id res chain seq x y z
N MET A 1 -10.23 -27.05 -60.87
CA MET A 1 -9.32 -27.39 -59.74
C MET A 1 -8.10 -26.48 -59.85
N THR A 2 -7.65 -25.87 -58.74
CA THR A 2 -6.63 -24.78 -58.58
C THR A 2 -7.22 -23.35 -58.73
N ILE A 3 -6.99 -22.32 -57.89
CA ILE A 3 -5.98 -21.99 -56.85
C ILE A 3 -6.59 -21.13 -55.70
N SER A 4 -5.92 -21.25 -54.55
CA SER A 4 -6.08 -20.65 -53.21
C SER A 4 -6.07 -19.12 -53.03
N VAL A 5 -6.81 -18.73 -51.97
CA VAL A 5 -6.49 -17.77 -50.88
C VAL A 5 -6.51 -16.27 -51.20
N VAL A 6 -7.67 -15.66 -50.89
CA VAL A 6 -7.79 -14.23 -50.58
C VAL A 6 -7.11 -13.97 -49.22
N ARG A 7 -6.04 -13.18 -49.24
CA ARG A 7 -5.48 -12.53 -48.05
C ARG A 7 -6.33 -11.32 -47.72
N GLY A 8 -6.70 -11.17 -46.46
CA GLY A 8 -7.17 -9.90 -45.92
C GLY A 8 -8.14 -10.09 -44.77
N LEU A 9 -7.64 -9.99 -43.53
CA LEU A 9 -8.27 -9.38 -42.35
C LEU A 9 -7.45 -9.76 -41.10
N GLY A 10 -6.19 -9.32 -41.03
CA GLY A 10 -5.28 -9.72 -39.95
C GLY A 10 -5.10 -8.72 -38.80
N ALA A 11 -5.54 -7.47 -38.94
CA ALA A 11 -5.01 -6.40 -38.10
C ALA A 11 -6.01 -5.68 -37.18
N SER A 12 -7.31 -5.99 -37.22
CA SER A 12 -8.31 -5.25 -36.43
C SER A 12 -8.76 -5.94 -35.14
N CYS A 13 -8.49 -7.25 -34.97
CA CYS A 13 -9.02 -8.03 -33.84
C CYS A 13 -8.11 -8.06 -32.60
N LEU A 14 -6.81 -7.76 -32.75
CA LEU A 14 -5.82 -7.85 -31.67
C LEU A 14 -5.83 -6.64 -30.72
N LEU A 15 -6.33 -5.48 -31.18
CA LEU A 15 -6.48 -4.27 -30.36
C LEU A 15 -7.68 -4.34 -29.39
N GLY A 16 -8.72 -5.12 -29.72
CA GLY A 16 -9.87 -5.32 -28.84
C GLY A 16 -9.61 -6.30 -27.70
N MET A 17 -8.84 -7.36 -27.96
CA MET A 17 -8.58 -8.44 -26.97
C MET A 17 -7.61 -8.05 -25.86
N THR A 18 -6.68 -7.14 -26.12
CA THR A 18 -5.73 -6.63 -25.11
C THR A 18 -6.37 -5.62 -24.16
N LEU A 19 -7.35 -4.85 -24.63
CA LEU A 19 -8.07 -3.88 -23.79
C LEU A 19 -9.00 -4.57 -22.77
N LEU A 20 -9.58 -5.72 -23.12
CA LEU A 20 -10.51 -6.47 -22.27
C LEU A 20 -9.84 -7.21 -21.10
N THR A 21 -8.55 -7.57 -21.21
CA THR A 21 -7.81 -8.28 -20.14
C THR A 21 -7.00 -7.34 -19.24
N ALA A 22 -6.63 -6.15 -19.71
CA ALA A 22 -5.90 -5.16 -18.91
C ALA A 22 -6.79 -4.49 -17.84
N LEU A 23 -8.06 -4.24 -18.16
CA LEU A 23 -9.04 -3.63 -17.26
C LEU A 23 -9.33 -4.45 -15.98
N PRO A 24 -9.60 -5.78 -16.04
CA PRO A 24 -9.86 -6.57 -14.83
C PRO A 24 -8.62 -6.72 -13.94
N ALA A 25 -7.42 -6.82 -14.53
CA ALA A 25 -6.18 -6.93 -13.76
C ALA A 25 -5.89 -5.65 -12.95
N GLN A 26 -6.11 -4.48 -13.57
CA GLN A 26 -5.95 -3.20 -12.89
C GLN A 26 -7.03 -2.97 -11.82
N ALA A 27 -8.27 -3.38 -12.05
CA ALA A 27 -9.33 -3.31 -11.04
C ALA A 27 -8.98 -4.18 -9.81
N ALA A 28 -8.49 -5.40 -10.04
CA ALA A 28 -8.07 -6.30 -8.97
C ALA A 28 -6.91 -5.74 -8.13
N GLU A 29 -5.91 -5.10 -8.75
CA GLU A 29 -4.81 -4.46 -8.02
C GLU A 29 -5.32 -3.33 -7.11
N LYS A 30 -6.21 -2.47 -7.62
CA LYS A 30 -6.76 -1.35 -6.83
C LYS A 30 -7.58 -1.85 -5.65
N ASP A 31 -8.34 -2.92 -5.81
CA ASP A 31 -9.12 -3.54 -4.73
C ASP A 31 -8.22 -4.15 -3.64
N GLU A 32 -7.13 -4.79 -4.03
CA GLU A 32 -6.11 -5.31 -3.11
C GLU A 32 -5.41 -4.17 -2.34
N LEU A 33 -5.06 -3.07 -3.02
CA LEU A 33 -4.47 -1.90 -2.38
C LEU A 33 -5.44 -1.21 -1.41
N ALA A 34 -6.73 -1.09 -1.76
CA ALA A 34 -7.76 -0.60 -0.84
C ALA A 34 -7.93 -1.53 0.38
N SER A 35 -7.77 -2.84 0.19
CA SER A 35 -7.76 -3.81 1.28
C SER A 35 -6.53 -3.65 2.18
N ALA A 36 -5.35 -3.42 1.59
CA ALA A 36 -4.13 -3.10 2.33
C ALA A 36 -4.29 -1.83 3.18
N GLN A 37 -4.89 -0.77 2.64
CA GLN A 37 -5.15 0.46 3.41
C GLN A 37 -6.08 0.22 4.61
N ARG A 38 -7.12 -0.61 4.45
CA ARG A 38 -7.98 -1.03 5.57
C ARG A 38 -7.20 -1.81 6.63
N MET A 39 -6.30 -2.70 6.22
CA MET A 39 -5.41 -3.41 7.16
C MET A 39 -4.47 -2.44 7.89
N LEU A 40 -3.91 -1.43 7.22
CA LEU A 40 -3.07 -0.41 7.87
C LEU A 40 -3.84 0.36 8.97
N ILE A 41 -5.13 0.65 8.75
CA ILE A 41 -6.00 1.27 9.76
C ILE A 41 -6.18 0.33 10.96
N GLN A 42 -6.39 -0.97 10.71
CA GLN A 42 -6.50 -1.97 11.78
C GLN A 42 -5.20 -2.11 12.58
N VAL A 43 -4.03 -2.07 11.92
CA VAL A 43 -2.72 -2.06 12.59
C VAL A 43 -2.57 -0.80 13.44
N GLN A 44 -2.94 0.38 12.93
CA GLN A 44 -2.88 1.62 13.70
C GLN A 44 -3.76 1.54 14.96
N ALA A 45 -4.97 1.00 14.86
CA ALA A 45 -5.83 0.80 16.01
C ALA A 45 -5.26 -0.21 17.02
N ALA A 46 -4.60 -1.27 16.54
CA ALA A 46 -3.92 -2.24 17.40
C ALA A 46 -2.72 -1.62 18.14
N LEU A 47 -1.92 -0.79 17.45
CA LEU A 47 -0.82 -0.05 18.06
C LEU A 47 -1.33 0.91 19.14
N GLU A 48 -2.44 1.60 18.92
CA GLU A 48 -3.00 2.49 19.93
C GLU A 48 -3.49 1.71 21.17
N ARG A 49 -4.17 0.57 20.97
CA ARG A 49 -4.54 -0.31 22.10
C ARG A 49 -3.31 -0.79 22.87
N ALA A 50 -2.26 -1.20 22.17
CA ALA A 50 -1.00 -1.60 22.79
C ALA A 50 -0.33 -0.44 23.54
N ARG A 51 -0.37 0.79 23.00
CA ARG A 51 0.13 2.00 23.66
C ARG A 51 -0.61 2.25 24.97
N VAL A 52 -1.95 2.16 24.96
CA VAL A 52 -2.77 2.31 26.16
C VAL A 52 -2.40 1.24 27.19
N ALA A 53 -2.32 -0.03 26.80
CA ALA A 53 -1.90 -1.11 27.70
C ALA A 53 -0.51 -0.87 28.32
N ALA A 54 0.46 -0.42 27.52
CA ALA A 54 1.81 -0.12 27.99
C ALA A 54 1.86 1.05 28.99
N VAL A 55 0.96 2.03 28.87
CA VAL A 55 0.83 3.14 29.83
C VAL A 55 0.22 2.69 31.15
N GLN A 56 -0.75 1.75 31.09
CA GLN A 56 -1.42 1.21 32.28
C GLN A 56 -0.59 0.15 33.03
N ALA A 57 0.46 -0.39 32.40
CA ALA A 57 1.36 -1.36 33.03
C ALA A 57 2.09 -0.79 34.25
N ASP A 58 2.34 -1.65 35.23
CA ASP A 58 3.05 -1.32 36.47
C ASP A 58 4.44 -0.74 36.13
N PRO A 59 4.85 0.40 36.72
CA PRO A 59 6.18 0.97 36.52
C PRO A 59 7.35 -0.01 36.67
N SER A 60 7.24 -0.99 37.58
CA SER A 60 8.25 -2.02 37.83
C SER A 60 8.41 -3.02 36.67
N GLU A 61 7.36 -3.22 35.88
CA GLU A 61 7.38 -4.07 34.68
C GLU A 61 7.93 -3.33 33.45
N ARG A 62 8.11 -2.01 33.54
CA ARG A 62 8.57 -1.20 32.41
C ARG A 62 10.10 -1.24 32.29
N GLY A 63 10.60 -2.05 31.35
CA GLY A 63 12.02 -2.11 31.02
C GLY A 63 12.64 -0.79 30.51
N ARG A 64 13.98 -0.80 30.38
CA ARG A 64 14.80 0.32 29.86
C ARG A 64 14.42 0.73 28.43
N PHE A 65 13.94 -0.23 27.64
CA PHE A 65 13.51 0.00 26.26
C PHE A 65 12.00 0.00 26.14
N PHE A 66 11.47 0.82 25.24
CA PHE A 66 10.05 0.90 24.91
C PHE A 66 9.82 1.03 23.41
N PHE A 67 8.59 0.76 22.99
CA PHE A 67 8.17 0.88 21.59
C PHE A 67 7.74 2.33 21.27
N ASP A 68 8.26 2.90 20.18
CA ASP A 68 7.95 4.24 19.68
C ASP A 68 6.67 4.20 18.84
N TYR A 69 5.52 4.20 19.52
CA TYR A 69 4.21 4.18 18.88
C TYR A 69 3.98 5.37 17.95
N ALA A 70 4.55 6.54 18.27
CA ALA A 70 4.42 7.73 17.44
C ALA A 70 5.15 7.56 16.11
N ARG A 71 6.39 7.07 16.15
CA ARG A 71 7.18 6.79 14.94
C ARG A 71 6.57 5.69 14.08
N ALA A 72 6.15 4.58 14.67
CA ALA A 72 5.47 3.51 13.94
C ALA A 72 4.19 3.99 13.26
N THR A 73 3.40 4.82 13.96
CA THR A 73 2.16 5.39 13.41
C THR A 73 2.45 6.36 12.25
N ALA A 74 3.52 7.15 12.34
CA ALA A 74 3.95 8.03 11.25
C ALA A 74 4.40 7.24 10.00
N ASP A 75 5.09 6.12 10.19
CA ASP A 75 5.50 5.23 9.10
C ASP A 75 4.28 4.58 8.42
N LEU A 76 3.27 4.12 9.18
CA LEU A 76 2.02 3.61 8.60
C LEU A 76 1.28 4.67 7.76
N LYS A 77 1.28 5.94 8.20
CA LYS A 77 0.70 7.05 7.42
C LYS A 77 1.50 7.31 6.15
N THR A 78 2.83 7.22 6.22
CA THR A 78 3.70 7.33 5.04
C THR A 78 3.39 6.26 4.00
N ILE A 79 3.22 5.01 4.43
CA ILE A 79 2.85 3.89 3.55
C ILE A 79 1.47 4.14 2.93
N ASN A 80 0.47 4.49 3.76
CA ASN A 80 -0.89 4.77 3.30
C ASN A 80 -0.93 5.89 2.25
N ALA A 81 -0.21 6.99 2.49
CA ALA A 81 -0.07 8.09 1.53
C ALA A 81 0.72 7.69 0.27
N GLY A 82 1.62 6.71 0.36
CA GLY A 82 2.27 6.11 -0.82
C GLY A 82 1.27 5.39 -1.72
N ILE A 83 0.38 4.60 -1.11
CA ILE A 83 -0.70 3.90 -1.82
C ILE A 83 -1.68 4.91 -2.44
N ASP A 84 -2.12 5.92 -1.69
CA ASP A 84 -3.02 6.96 -2.22
C ASP A 84 -2.43 7.66 -3.44
N ARG A 85 -1.14 8.04 -3.39
CA ARG A 85 -0.45 8.66 -4.53
C ARG A 85 -0.36 7.76 -5.75
N TYR A 86 -0.29 6.44 -5.55
CA TYR A 86 -0.29 5.47 -6.65
C TYR A 86 -1.69 5.30 -7.27
N LEU A 87 -2.72 5.23 -6.43
CA LEU A 87 -4.12 5.09 -6.86
C LEU A 87 -4.66 6.36 -7.53
N GLU A 88 -4.27 7.52 -7.01
CA GLU A 88 -4.62 8.86 -7.49
C GLU A 88 -3.35 9.64 -7.89
N PRO A 89 -2.71 9.30 -9.02
CA PRO A 89 -1.51 9.98 -9.47
C PRO A 89 -1.85 11.43 -9.82
N SER A 90 -1.49 12.36 -8.92
CA SER A 90 -1.55 13.79 -9.20
C SER A 90 -0.56 14.12 -10.33
N ARG A 91 -0.94 15.02 -11.25
CA ARG A 91 -0.01 15.59 -12.25
C ARG A 91 0.99 16.58 -11.65
N ALA A 92 1.01 16.76 -10.33
CA ALA A 92 2.01 17.56 -9.65
C ALA A 92 3.36 16.83 -9.61
N GLN A 93 4.46 17.59 -9.69
CA GLN A 93 5.84 17.10 -9.69
C GLN A 93 6.09 16.08 -8.55
N PRO A 94 6.95 15.05 -8.76
CA PRO A 94 7.27 14.07 -7.72
C PRO A 94 7.70 14.79 -6.44
N ARG A 95 6.88 14.69 -5.40
CA ARG A 95 7.29 15.13 -4.06
C ARG A 95 8.20 14.05 -3.51
N ASP A 96 9.31 14.46 -2.89
CA ASP A 96 10.21 13.53 -2.18
C ASP A 96 9.39 12.57 -1.30
N GLY A 97 9.64 11.28 -1.46
CA GLY A 97 8.97 10.25 -0.67
C GLY A 97 9.39 10.39 0.78
N SER A 98 8.43 10.48 1.70
CA SER A 98 8.73 10.29 3.11
C SER A 98 9.26 8.86 3.32
N ALA A 99 10.39 8.73 4.01
CA ALA A 99 10.99 7.43 4.28
C ALA A 99 10.35 6.74 5.48
N VAL A 100 10.22 5.42 5.42
CA VAL A 100 9.86 4.57 6.56
C VAL A 100 11.13 4.34 7.38
N ALA A 101 11.07 4.66 8.67
CA ALA A 101 12.22 4.55 9.54
C ALA A 101 12.55 3.10 9.93
N GLY A 102 11.54 2.29 10.23
CA GLY A 102 11.71 0.87 10.56
C GLY A 102 12.36 0.53 11.92
N ASN A 103 12.96 1.50 12.63
CA ASN A 103 13.45 1.32 14.00
C ASN A 103 12.53 2.02 15.02
N TYR A 104 11.80 1.21 15.79
CA TYR A 104 10.83 1.66 16.78
C TYR A 104 11.26 1.44 18.22
N ARG A 105 12.50 0.99 18.49
CA ARG A 105 12.98 0.83 19.86
C ARG A 105 13.52 2.17 20.36
N ARG A 106 13.05 2.61 21.53
CA ARG A 106 13.57 3.80 22.23
C ARG A 106 14.02 3.41 23.62
N GLU A 107 14.91 4.23 24.14
CA GLU A 107 15.48 4.09 25.48
C GLU A 107 15.01 5.25 26.35
N ARG A 108 14.71 4.99 27.63
CA ARG A 108 14.42 6.06 28.58
C ARG A 108 15.71 6.82 28.94
N PRO A 109 15.67 8.16 28.99
CA PRO A 109 16.78 8.97 29.48
C PRO A 109 17.05 8.74 30.97
#